data_AF-A0A1E5NXD1-F1
#
_entry.id   AF-A0A1E5NXD1-F1
#
_cell.length_a   1.000
_cell.length_b   1.000
_cell.length_c   1.000
_cell.angle_alpha   90.00
_cell.angle_beta   90.00
_cell.angle_gamma   90.00
#
_symmetry.space_group_name_H-M   'P 1'
#
loop_
_entity.id
_entity.type
_entity.pdbx_description
1 polymer ?
#
loop_
_entity_poly.entity_id
_entity_poly.type
_entity_poly.pdbx_seq_one_letter_code
_entity_poly.pdbx_strand_id
1 'polypeptide(L)'
;MPALAPSTLFDLPDTSPDPAVFAAPSGITVLSYGLGADSTAILLKFLAHPERYGLAPDLSDLVVVHAVTGDEWPDSLDYVDRLVLPRLRRAGVRLVQIARAGRHDADGVVVLDDSRSPRAIFQQGPMRLSDELREAGTVPQIASGRRTCSLRWKGFCLDQWAAAEFGGASFRRVIGYHYGELGRAEKDTRIQRLLNAEAGRTICEPFYPLILARQGRQEVEDYVLEHLGEPIRKSYCAMCPFSGVCASRSAHEQRLREHPHIAADVLRMEHVSMALNERSSLYGSASLYRRLTEDGRNRPVLRAFEESLDQAPYAIYEVRRIFFAARTADCREHHGRSCRSAKWWCRRPRTEQCRADHPDAGFEPWCPGAAGCRGAAAKGTAWRSVRTVWEGGRSTAEHMVREFAREHRFPLRRGEMSEIERAHYLATADGYPAAAGYVVAAPAGVRDKQRQNFEAAWTRHTGEIGSRWTPLRELPPQEARRFTGGKPLIRQARTLGGVTFIP
;
A
#
# COMPACT_ATOMS: atom_id res chain seq x y z
N MET A 1 -32.29 -60.14 31.11
CA MET A 1 -32.97 -58.84 31.06
C MET A 1 -31.94 -57.75 30.80
N PRO A 2 -31.91 -57.12 29.61
CA PRO A 2 -31.25 -55.84 29.44
C PRO A 2 -32.23 -54.72 29.81
N ALA A 3 -31.83 -53.83 30.70
CA ALA A 3 -32.62 -52.69 31.13
C ALA A 3 -32.68 -51.65 30.00
N LEU A 4 -33.91 -51.34 29.57
CA LEU A 4 -34.25 -50.22 28.71
C LEU A 4 -33.88 -48.90 29.41
N ALA A 5 -33.10 -48.05 28.75
CA ALA A 5 -32.94 -46.66 29.14
C ALA A 5 -34.15 -45.84 28.65
N PRO A 6 -34.66 -44.91 29.47
CA PRO A 6 -35.96 -44.27 29.24
C PRO A 6 -35.90 -43.17 28.18
N SER A 7 -36.95 -43.14 27.35
CA SER A 7 -37.36 -42.02 26.52
C SER A 7 -37.67 -40.79 27.37
N THR A 8 -36.87 -39.74 27.30
CA THR A 8 -37.26 -38.42 27.82
C THR A 8 -38.00 -37.65 26.74
N LEU A 9 -39.31 -37.80 26.81
CA LEU A 9 -40.35 -36.99 26.19
C LEU A 9 -40.25 -35.54 26.72
N PHE A 10 -39.38 -34.70 26.16
CA PHE A 10 -39.45 -33.23 26.18
C PHE A 10 -38.31 -32.69 25.28
N ASP A 11 -38.53 -32.69 23.96
CA ASP A 11 -37.79 -31.80 23.07
C ASP A 11 -38.24 -30.38 23.38
N LEU A 12 -37.48 -29.69 24.23
CA LEU A 12 -37.55 -28.24 24.31
C LEU A 12 -37.07 -27.70 22.96
N PRO A 13 -37.80 -26.77 22.30
CA PRO A 13 -37.32 -26.18 21.07
C PRO A 13 -35.96 -25.56 21.32
N ASP A 14 -34.99 -25.92 20.47
CA ASP A 14 -33.71 -25.27 20.38
C ASP A 14 -33.94 -23.78 20.14
N THR A 15 -33.89 -22.99 21.21
CA THR A 15 -33.94 -21.52 21.19
C THR A 15 -32.54 -20.97 20.96
N SER A 16 -31.79 -21.59 20.06
CA SER A 16 -30.73 -20.90 19.33
C SER A 16 -31.37 -19.63 18.72
N PRO A 17 -30.93 -18.42 19.12
CA PRO A 17 -31.55 -17.19 18.64
C PRO A 17 -31.49 -17.20 17.11
N ASP A 18 -32.68 -17.11 16.50
CA ASP A 18 -32.87 -16.90 15.07
C ASP A 18 -31.83 -15.86 14.61
N PRO A 19 -30.94 -16.21 13.66
CA PRO A 19 -29.79 -15.36 13.42
C PRO A 19 -30.25 -14.01 12.87
N ALA A 20 -30.18 -13.01 13.76
CA ALA A 20 -30.62 -11.63 13.58
C ALA A 20 -30.73 -11.20 12.11
N VAL A 21 -31.97 -11.05 11.63
CA VAL A 21 -32.25 -10.37 10.37
C VAL A 21 -31.74 -8.94 10.52
N PHE A 22 -30.77 -8.56 9.70
CA PHE A 22 -30.22 -7.21 9.72
C PHE A 22 -31.20 -6.23 9.07
N ALA A 23 -31.32 -5.03 9.64
CA ALA A 23 -32.20 -4.00 9.11
C ALA A 23 -31.85 -3.64 7.65
N ALA A 24 -32.88 -3.29 6.89
CA ALA A 24 -32.72 -2.75 5.55
C ALA A 24 -31.89 -1.44 5.59
N PRO A 25 -31.01 -1.22 4.60
CA PRO A 25 -30.19 -0.02 4.52
C PRO A 25 -31.01 1.17 4.06
N SER A 26 -30.47 2.37 4.32
CA SER A 26 -30.98 3.62 3.76
C SER A 26 -30.71 3.80 2.25
N GLY A 27 -29.98 2.86 1.60
CA GLY A 27 -29.59 2.93 0.19
C GLY A 27 -28.89 1.67 -0.33
N ILE A 28 -28.21 1.77 -1.48
CA ILE A 28 -27.47 0.66 -2.10
C ILE A 28 -26.43 0.07 -1.14
N THR A 29 -26.27 -1.24 -1.15
CA THR A 29 -25.21 -1.95 -0.45
C THR A 29 -24.02 -2.19 -1.37
N VAL A 30 -22.84 -1.72 -0.95
CA VAL A 30 -21.59 -1.81 -1.71
C VAL A 30 -20.62 -2.72 -0.99
N LEU A 31 -20.40 -3.92 -1.54
CA LEU A 31 -19.38 -4.84 -1.06
C LEU A 31 -18.02 -4.52 -1.69
N SER A 32 -17.07 -4.06 -0.87
CA SER A 32 -15.67 -3.94 -1.28
C SER A 32 -15.04 -5.33 -1.37
N TYR A 33 -14.89 -5.84 -2.60
CA TYR A 33 -14.44 -7.19 -2.88
C TYR A 33 -12.92 -7.26 -3.02
N GLY A 34 -12.27 -7.84 -2.01
CA GLY A 34 -10.81 -7.94 -1.93
C GLY A 34 -10.23 -9.24 -2.51
N LEU A 35 -11.04 -10.08 -3.14
CA LEU A 35 -10.69 -11.41 -3.68
C LEU A 35 -10.24 -12.44 -2.63
N GLY A 36 -10.41 -12.15 -1.34
CA GLY A 36 -10.01 -13.02 -0.24
C GLY A 36 -11.19 -13.75 0.39
N ALA A 37 -10.90 -14.74 1.22
CA ALA A 37 -11.90 -15.57 1.91
C ALA A 37 -12.97 -14.73 2.66
N ASP A 38 -12.58 -13.66 3.36
CA ASP A 38 -13.53 -12.83 4.13
C ASP A 38 -14.58 -12.18 3.22
N SER A 39 -14.15 -11.50 2.15
CA SER A 39 -15.07 -10.86 1.20
C SER A 39 -15.86 -11.87 0.37
N THR A 40 -15.28 -13.03 0.07
CA THR A 40 -15.98 -14.13 -0.62
C THR A 40 -17.06 -14.73 0.28
N ALA A 41 -16.77 -15.02 1.55
CA ALA A 41 -17.74 -15.59 2.47
C ALA A 41 -18.97 -14.70 2.61
N ILE A 42 -18.76 -13.38 2.73
CA ILE A 42 -19.85 -12.39 2.74
C ILE A 42 -20.66 -12.47 1.45
N LEU A 43 -19.99 -12.48 0.29
CA LEU A 43 -20.66 -12.54 -0.99
C LEU A 43 -21.52 -13.81 -1.12
N LEU A 44 -20.99 -14.97 -0.74
CA LEU A 44 -21.73 -16.24 -0.78
C LEU A 44 -22.93 -16.22 0.16
N LYS A 45 -22.80 -15.62 1.35
CA LYS A 45 -23.91 -15.43 2.29
C LYS A 45 -24.99 -14.53 1.73
N PHE A 46 -24.62 -13.43 1.07
CA PHE A 46 -25.57 -12.54 0.40
C PHE A 46 -26.28 -13.23 -0.77
N LEU A 47 -25.56 -14.04 -1.56
CA LEU A 47 -26.14 -14.80 -2.66
C LEU A 47 -27.11 -15.89 -2.18
N ALA A 48 -26.86 -16.49 -1.02
CA ALA A 48 -27.68 -17.56 -0.47
C ALA A 48 -28.93 -17.05 0.26
N HIS A 49 -28.79 -15.97 1.05
CA HIS A 49 -29.84 -15.46 1.94
C HIS A 49 -29.83 -13.92 1.98
N PRO A 50 -30.17 -13.24 0.87
CA PRO A 50 -30.08 -11.78 0.78
C PRO A 50 -30.90 -11.05 1.86
N GLU A 51 -32.12 -11.52 2.10
CA GLU A 51 -33.06 -10.94 3.06
C GLU A 51 -32.53 -10.94 4.49
N ARG A 52 -31.73 -11.93 4.88
CA ARG A 52 -31.08 -11.99 6.21
C ARG A 52 -30.15 -10.81 6.45
N TYR A 53 -29.61 -10.22 5.38
CA TYR A 53 -28.71 -9.07 5.41
C TYR A 53 -29.40 -7.74 5.04
N GLY A 54 -30.73 -7.76 4.95
CA GLY A 54 -31.52 -6.61 4.54
C GLY A 54 -31.22 -6.20 3.10
N LEU A 55 -30.95 -7.16 2.21
CA LEU A 55 -30.86 -6.93 0.76
C LEU A 55 -32.18 -7.30 0.08
N ALA A 56 -32.41 -6.77 -1.11
CA ALA A 56 -33.52 -7.20 -1.95
C ALA A 56 -33.35 -8.68 -2.36
N PRO A 57 -34.44 -9.47 -2.47
CA PRO A 57 -34.36 -10.88 -2.87
C PRO A 57 -33.70 -11.10 -4.24
N ASP A 58 -33.79 -10.12 -5.14
CA ASP A 58 -33.17 -10.14 -6.47
C ASP A 58 -31.76 -9.52 -6.50
N LEU A 59 -31.24 -9.09 -5.35
CA LEU A 59 -29.94 -8.44 -5.18
C LEU A 59 -29.76 -7.18 -6.06
N SER A 60 -30.87 -6.55 -6.47
CA SER A 60 -30.85 -5.33 -7.28
C SER A 60 -30.16 -4.16 -6.57
N ASP A 61 -30.17 -4.18 -5.23
CA ASP A 61 -29.57 -3.21 -4.33
C ASP A 61 -28.14 -3.58 -3.87
N LEU A 62 -27.54 -4.64 -4.43
CA LEU A 62 -26.14 -5.03 -4.19
C LEU A 62 -25.24 -4.62 -5.37
N VAL A 63 -24.19 -3.88 -5.05
CA VAL A 63 -23.05 -3.64 -5.94
C VAL A 63 -21.79 -4.25 -5.34
N VAL A 64 -21.11 -5.09 -6.10
CA VAL A 64 -19.79 -5.59 -5.76
C VAL A 64 -18.76 -4.72 -6.45
N VAL A 65 -17.79 -4.17 -5.71
CA VAL A 65 -16.75 -3.31 -6.28
C VAL A 65 -15.36 -3.86 -5.97
N HIS A 66 -14.52 -3.99 -6.99
CA HIS A 66 -13.15 -4.45 -6.88
C HIS A 66 -12.17 -3.37 -7.35
N ALA A 67 -11.23 -2.99 -6.47
CA ALA A 67 -10.14 -2.08 -6.82
C ALA A 67 -8.94 -2.87 -7.36
N VAL A 68 -8.74 -2.79 -8.67
CA VAL A 68 -7.66 -3.43 -9.42
C VAL A 68 -6.37 -2.62 -9.25
N THR A 69 -5.50 -3.07 -8.35
CA THR A 69 -4.22 -2.40 -8.09
C THR A 69 -3.11 -2.81 -9.05
N GLY A 70 -3.29 -3.92 -9.77
CA GLY A 70 -2.21 -4.66 -10.38
C GLY A 70 -1.55 -5.64 -9.41
N ASP A 71 -0.90 -6.65 -10.00
CA ASP A 71 0.02 -7.57 -9.32
C ASP A 71 -0.60 -8.45 -8.23
N GLU A 72 -1.92 -8.68 -8.28
CA GLU A 72 -2.55 -9.78 -7.54
C GLU A 72 -2.04 -11.12 -8.09
N TRP A 73 -2.03 -12.14 -7.23
CA TRP A 73 -1.49 -13.44 -7.62
C TRP A 73 -2.37 -14.15 -8.66
N PRO A 74 -1.80 -14.82 -9.67
CA PRO A 74 -2.56 -15.48 -10.73
C PRO A 74 -3.59 -16.51 -10.20
N ASP A 75 -3.21 -17.30 -9.19
CA ASP A 75 -4.09 -18.27 -8.54
C ASP A 75 -5.25 -17.61 -7.77
N SER A 76 -5.07 -16.39 -7.24
CA SER A 76 -6.19 -15.62 -6.66
C SER A 76 -7.17 -15.14 -7.73
N LEU A 77 -6.70 -14.83 -8.94
CA LEU A 77 -7.56 -14.39 -10.05
C LEU A 77 -8.32 -15.57 -10.65
N ASP A 78 -7.63 -16.68 -10.94
CA ASP A 78 -8.20 -17.91 -11.51
C ASP A 78 -9.39 -18.42 -10.68
N TYR A 79 -9.20 -18.49 -9.37
CA TYR A 79 -10.23 -18.90 -8.43
C TYR A 79 -11.51 -18.06 -8.58
N VAL A 80 -11.40 -16.73 -8.68
CA VAL A 80 -12.57 -15.85 -8.76
C VAL A 80 -13.27 -16.04 -10.10
N ASP A 81 -12.52 -16.11 -11.20
CA ASP A 81 -13.06 -16.32 -12.54
C ASP A 81 -13.86 -17.61 -12.66
N ARG A 82 -13.31 -18.68 -12.06
CA ARG A 82 -13.85 -20.03 -12.16
C ARG A 82 -14.97 -20.30 -11.15
N LEU A 83 -14.86 -19.80 -9.92
CA LEU A 83 -15.77 -20.16 -8.83
C LEU A 83 -16.73 -19.02 -8.44
N VAL A 84 -16.36 -17.76 -8.56
CA VAL A 84 -17.19 -16.64 -8.05
C VAL A 84 -17.98 -15.97 -9.16
N LEU A 85 -17.34 -15.60 -10.26
CA LEU A 85 -18.01 -14.89 -11.34
C LEU A 85 -19.23 -15.64 -11.90
N PRO A 86 -19.22 -16.97 -12.10
CA PRO A 86 -20.41 -17.68 -12.56
C PRO A 86 -21.61 -17.54 -11.63
N ARG A 87 -21.37 -17.45 -10.31
CA ARG A 87 -22.41 -17.25 -9.30
C ARG A 87 -22.98 -15.83 -9.36
N LEU A 88 -22.10 -14.81 -9.50
CA LEU A 88 -22.52 -13.42 -9.70
C LEU A 88 -23.37 -13.25 -10.96
N ARG A 89 -22.94 -13.84 -12.08
CA ARG A 89 -23.68 -13.81 -13.35
C ARG A 89 -25.06 -14.43 -13.22
N ARG A 90 -25.15 -15.60 -12.58
CA ARG A 90 -26.42 -16.30 -12.38
C ARG A 90 -27.39 -15.48 -11.54
N ALA A 91 -26.90 -14.81 -10.50
CA ALA A 91 -27.68 -13.94 -9.64
C ALA A 91 -27.88 -12.52 -10.22
N GLY A 92 -27.32 -12.22 -11.39
CA GLY A 92 -27.39 -10.89 -12.03
C GLY A 92 -26.77 -9.77 -11.19
N VAL A 93 -25.86 -10.06 -10.26
CA VAL A 93 -25.25 -9.06 -9.37
C VAL A 93 -24.28 -8.17 -10.14
N ARG A 94 -24.38 -6.84 -9.96
CA ARG A 94 -23.48 -5.86 -10.60
C ARG A 94 -22.08 -5.95 -9.98
N LEU A 95 -21.07 -6.21 -10.80
CA LEU A 95 -19.65 -6.13 -10.45
C LEU A 95 -19.03 -4.92 -11.18
N VAL A 96 -18.38 -4.04 -10.42
CA VAL A 96 -17.61 -2.92 -10.94
C VAL A 96 -16.13 -3.13 -10.62
N GLN A 97 -15.28 -3.09 -11.65
CA GLN A 97 -13.83 -3.25 -11.53
C GLN A 97 -13.15 -1.92 -11.86
N ILE A 98 -12.44 -1.34 -10.91
CA ILE A 98 -11.90 0.02 -11.02
C ILE A 98 -10.39 0.05 -10.80
N ALA A 99 -9.68 0.86 -11.58
CA ALA A 99 -8.24 1.00 -11.52
C ALA A 99 -7.80 2.46 -11.58
N ARG A 100 -6.56 2.72 -11.15
CA ARG A 100 -5.87 3.99 -11.40
C ARG A 100 -5.72 4.21 -12.90
N ALA A 101 -6.05 5.41 -13.38
CA ALA A 101 -5.76 5.81 -14.75
C ALA A 101 -4.29 6.15 -14.98
N GLY A 102 -3.60 6.57 -13.91
CA GLY A 102 -2.19 6.95 -13.98
C GLY A 102 -1.60 7.27 -12.61
N ARG A 103 -0.39 7.85 -12.63
CA ARG A 103 0.43 8.12 -11.45
C ARG A 103 -0.18 9.20 -10.56
N HIS A 104 -0.81 10.19 -11.18
CA HIS A 104 -1.37 11.35 -10.53
C HIS A 104 -2.82 11.14 -10.17
N ASP A 105 -3.25 11.80 -9.10
CA ASP A 105 -4.67 11.83 -8.76
C ASP A 105 -5.48 12.57 -9.86
N ALA A 106 -4.83 13.49 -10.59
CA ALA A 106 -5.40 14.21 -11.74
C ALA A 106 -5.62 13.31 -12.98
N ASP A 107 -4.93 12.17 -13.08
CA ASP A 107 -5.16 11.22 -14.17
C ASP A 107 -6.52 10.53 -14.02
N GLY A 108 -7.03 10.47 -12.78
CA GLY A 108 -8.34 9.93 -12.44
C GLY A 108 -8.36 8.41 -12.27
N VAL A 109 -9.54 7.85 -12.48
CA VAL A 109 -9.86 6.42 -12.33
C VAL A 109 -10.47 5.91 -13.62
N VAL A 110 -10.17 4.66 -13.96
CA VAL A 110 -10.82 3.94 -15.07
C VAL A 110 -11.67 2.82 -14.50
N VAL A 111 -12.93 2.76 -14.90
CA VAL A 111 -13.78 1.59 -14.74
C VAL A 111 -13.45 0.64 -15.89
N LEU A 112 -12.86 -0.49 -15.56
CA LEU A 112 -12.42 -1.53 -16.51
C LEU A 112 -13.58 -2.39 -16.99
N ASP A 113 -14.52 -2.65 -16.09
CA ASP A 113 -15.76 -3.38 -16.36
C ASP A 113 -16.81 -2.95 -15.34
N ASP A 114 -18.05 -2.82 -15.82
CA ASP A 114 -19.24 -2.55 -15.02
C ASP A 114 -20.37 -3.40 -15.60
N SER A 115 -20.61 -4.55 -14.99
CA SER A 115 -21.41 -5.60 -15.61
C SER A 115 -22.19 -6.42 -14.59
N ARG A 116 -23.41 -6.82 -14.97
CA ARG A 116 -24.17 -7.88 -14.29
C ARG A 116 -23.86 -9.27 -14.85
N SER A 117 -23.03 -9.34 -15.89
CA SER A 117 -22.55 -10.58 -16.50
C SER A 117 -21.01 -10.63 -16.60
N PRO A 118 -20.27 -10.39 -15.50
CA PRO A 118 -18.80 -10.28 -15.55
C PRO A 118 -18.14 -11.58 -16.01
N ARG A 119 -17.14 -11.48 -16.89
CA ARG A 119 -16.47 -12.64 -17.52
C ARG A 119 -15.10 -12.97 -16.94
N ALA A 120 -14.36 -11.95 -16.50
CA ALA A 120 -13.02 -12.10 -15.93
C ALA A 120 -12.75 -10.99 -14.91
N ILE A 121 -11.92 -11.29 -13.92
CA ILE A 121 -11.29 -10.29 -13.06
C ILE A 121 -10.08 -9.72 -13.76
N PHE A 122 -10.00 -8.40 -13.84
CA PHE A 122 -8.87 -7.73 -14.45
C PHE A 122 -7.63 -7.84 -13.56
N GLN A 123 -6.55 -8.37 -14.13
CA GLN A 123 -5.25 -8.45 -13.47
C GLN A 123 -4.61 -7.06 -13.27
N GLN A 124 -4.86 -6.13 -14.19
CA GLN A 124 -4.28 -4.78 -14.16
C GLN A 124 -5.18 -3.77 -14.89
N GLY A 125 -5.06 -2.50 -14.49
CA GLY A 125 -5.56 -1.37 -15.27
C GLY A 125 -4.44 -0.70 -16.09
N PRO A 126 -4.63 0.57 -16.51
CA PRO A 126 -3.61 1.35 -17.26
C PRO A 126 -2.25 1.40 -16.59
N MET A 127 -2.23 1.47 -15.26
CA MET A 127 -1.03 1.52 -14.45
C MET A 127 -1.17 0.56 -13.30
N ARG A 128 -0.10 -0.17 -12.95
CA ARG A 128 -0.03 -0.99 -11.73
C ARG A 128 0.71 -0.27 -10.63
N LEU A 129 0.45 -0.69 -9.39
CA LEU A 129 1.23 -0.26 -8.24
C LEU A 129 2.72 -0.56 -8.45
N SER A 130 3.07 -1.72 -9.02
CA SER A 130 4.47 -2.07 -9.29
C SER A 130 5.14 -1.12 -10.28
N ASP A 131 4.43 -0.60 -11.27
CA ASP A 131 4.99 0.34 -12.26
C ASP A 131 5.39 1.65 -11.58
N GLU A 132 4.51 2.20 -10.72
CA GLU A 132 4.85 3.40 -9.93
C GLU A 132 6.07 3.16 -9.03
N LEU A 133 6.12 2.00 -8.38
CA LEU A 133 7.18 1.64 -7.45
C LEU A 133 8.53 1.47 -8.15
N ARG A 134 8.56 0.82 -9.32
CA ARG A 134 9.76 0.66 -10.15
C ARG A 134 10.27 2.02 -10.65
N GLU A 135 9.41 2.84 -11.24
CA GLU A 135 9.79 4.20 -11.67
C GLU A 135 10.27 5.05 -10.49
N ALA A 136 9.63 4.92 -9.33
CA ALA A 136 10.02 5.63 -8.13
C ALA A 136 11.26 5.05 -7.46
N GLY A 137 11.75 3.87 -7.87
CA GLY A 137 12.84 3.15 -7.20
C GLY A 137 12.58 2.98 -5.72
N THR A 138 11.38 2.49 -5.38
CA THR A 138 10.93 2.28 -3.99
C THR A 138 10.09 1.02 -3.87
N VAL A 139 10.03 0.44 -2.67
CA VAL A 139 9.04 -0.58 -2.27
C VAL A 139 7.84 0.05 -1.55
N PRO A 140 6.70 -0.66 -1.36
CA PRO A 140 5.59 -0.12 -0.59
C PRO A 140 6.02 0.25 0.84
N GLN A 141 5.79 1.51 1.21
CA GLN A 141 6.27 2.05 2.48
C GLN A 141 5.20 1.90 3.57
N ILE A 142 5.58 1.30 4.71
CA ILE A 142 4.79 1.29 5.96
C ILE A 142 5.32 2.33 6.98
N ALA A 143 6.12 3.30 6.53
CA ALA A 143 6.71 4.30 7.42
C ALA A 143 5.63 4.97 8.30
N SER A 144 5.88 4.99 9.61
CA SER A 144 4.96 5.53 10.62
C SER A 144 3.56 4.87 10.64
N GLY A 145 3.48 3.57 10.33
CA GLY A 145 2.24 2.79 10.38
C GLY A 145 1.22 3.15 9.29
N ARG A 146 1.63 3.91 8.26
CA ARG A 146 0.74 4.37 7.20
C ARG A 146 0.71 3.39 6.02
N ARG A 147 -0.48 2.92 5.66
CA ARG A 147 -0.72 2.04 4.50
C ARG A 147 -0.88 2.86 3.21
N THR A 148 0.18 3.56 2.82
CA THR A 148 0.13 4.55 1.73
C THR A 148 -0.26 3.94 0.38
N CYS A 149 0.19 2.73 0.07
CA CYS A 149 -0.23 2.00 -1.14
C CYS A 149 -1.74 1.76 -1.15
N SER A 150 -2.29 1.15 -0.09
CA SER A 150 -3.73 0.87 0.03
C SER A 150 -4.59 2.12 -0.08
N LEU A 151 -4.20 3.22 0.57
CA LEU A 151 -4.94 4.48 0.48
C LEU A 151 -4.93 5.05 -0.94
N ARG A 152 -3.79 4.99 -1.63
CA ARG A 152 -3.64 5.59 -2.95
C ARG A 152 -4.18 4.73 -4.08
N TRP A 153 -4.15 3.42 -3.95
CA TRP A 153 -4.44 2.48 -5.03
C TRP A 153 -5.76 1.73 -4.86
N LYS A 154 -6.28 1.65 -3.63
CA LYS A 154 -7.61 1.10 -3.34
C LYS A 154 -8.57 2.20 -2.88
N GLY A 155 -8.24 2.88 -1.78
CA GLY A 155 -9.08 3.93 -1.18
C GLY A 155 -9.45 5.03 -2.18
N PHE A 156 -8.46 5.69 -2.78
CA PHE A 156 -8.69 6.73 -3.77
C PHE A 156 -9.62 6.29 -4.91
N CYS A 157 -9.40 5.11 -5.48
CA CYS A 157 -10.24 4.62 -6.59
C CYS A 157 -11.69 4.41 -6.15
N LEU A 158 -11.89 3.75 -4.99
CA LEU A 158 -13.20 3.48 -4.41
C LEU A 158 -13.93 4.78 -4.05
N ASP A 159 -13.22 5.74 -3.45
CA ASP A 159 -13.79 7.03 -3.04
C ASP A 159 -14.20 7.87 -4.26
N GLN A 160 -13.36 7.93 -5.30
CA GLN A 160 -13.67 8.66 -6.54
C GLN A 160 -14.85 8.04 -7.29
N TRP A 161 -14.88 6.70 -7.40
CA TRP A 161 -15.99 6.01 -8.03
C TRP A 161 -17.29 6.19 -7.22
N ALA A 162 -17.28 5.98 -5.91
CA ALA A 162 -18.47 6.14 -5.07
C ALA A 162 -19.02 7.57 -5.11
N ALA A 163 -18.14 8.58 -5.12
CA ALA A 163 -18.55 9.98 -5.26
C ALA A 163 -19.20 10.27 -6.62
N ALA A 164 -18.72 9.64 -7.71
CA ALA A 164 -19.31 9.78 -9.03
C ALA A 164 -20.64 9.01 -9.17
N GLU A 165 -20.69 7.79 -8.63
CA GLU A 165 -21.84 6.88 -8.73
C GLU A 165 -23.02 7.35 -7.89
N PHE A 166 -22.78 7.69 -6.62
CA PHE A 166 -23.86 8.00 -5.68
C PHE A 166 -24.08 9.51 -5.53
N GLY A 167 -23.09 10.34 -5.86
CA GLY A 167 -23.17 11.80 -5.69
C GLY A 167 -23.58 12.19 -4.27
N GLY A 168 -24.81 12.69 -4.12
CA GLY A 168 -25.40 13.08 -2.85
C GLY A 168 -26.04 11.94 -2.04
N ALA A 169 -26.26 10.77 -2.63
CA ALA A 169 -26.96 9.67 -1.97
C ALA A 169 -26.10 8.99 -0.90
N SER A 170 -26.76 8.42 0.10
CA SER A 170 -26.14 7.57 1.13
C SER A 170 -26.06 6.12 0.63
N PHE A 171 -25.05 5.38 1.07
CA PHE A 171 -24.92 3.95 0.76
C PHE A 171 -24.32 3.18 1.95
N ARG A 172 -24.60 1.87 2.00
CA ARG A 172 -24.04 0.96 3.01
C ARG A 172 -22.76 0.34 2.46
N ARG A 173 -21.62 0.52 3.14
CA ARG A 173 -20.33 -0.05 2.74
C ARG A 173 -20.03 -1.32 3.54
N VAL A 174 -19.81 -2.41 2.83
CA VAL A 174 -19.44 -3.70 3.42
C VAL A 174 -17.96 -3.95 3.22
N ILE A 175 -17.25 -4.21 4.32
CA ILE A 175 -15.83 -4.58 4.33
C ILE A 175 -15.67 -5.94 5.01
N GLY A 176 -14.89 -6.83 4.38
CA GLY A 176 -14.60 -8.17 4.89
C GLY A 176 -13.63 -8.18 6.08
N TYR A 177 -14.08 -7.72 7.24
CA TYR A 177 -13.39 -7.94 8.52
C TYR A 177 -14.05 -9.10 9.27
N HIS A 178 -13.27 -10.11 9.62
CA HIS A 178 -13.74 -11.20 10.48
C HIS A 178 -13.62 -10.80 11.97
N TYR A 179 -14.14 -11.64 12.87
CA TYR A 179 -14.25 -11.32 14.30
C TYR A 179 -12.92 -10.94 14.98
N GLY A 180 -11.80 -11.51 14.53
CA GLY A 180 -10.46 -11.16 15.04
C GLY A 180 -9.93 -9.79 14.60
N GLU A 181 -10.63 -9.08 13.70
CA GLU A 181 -10.25 -7.78 13.16
C GLU A 181 -11.07 -6.61 13.73
N LEU A 182 -11.71 -6.78 14.90
CA LEU A 182 -12.53 -5.76 15.57
C LEU A 182 -11.89 -4.37 15.62
N GLY A 183 -10.62 -4.26 16.02
CA GLY A 183 -9.92 -2.97 16.09
C GLY A 183 -9.80 -2.24 14.75
N ARG A 184 -9.86 -2.97 13.61
CA ARG A 184 -9.91 -2.35 12.27
C ARG A 184 -11.30 -1.80 11.96
N ALA A 185 -12.35 -2.54 12.31
CA ALA A 185 -13.73 -2.10 12.15
C ALA A 185 -14.06 -0.87 13.02
N GLU A 186 -13.58 -0.84 14.27
CA GLU A 186 -13.72 0.34 15.15
C GLU A 186 -13.04 1.58 14.57
N LYS A 187 -11.82 1.40 14.06
CA LYS A 187 -11.07 2.48 13.41
C LYS A 187 -11.78 2.99 12.16
N ASP A 188 -12.27 2.10 11.29
CA ASP A 188 -13.02 2.46 10.09
C ASP A 188 -14.30 3.22 10.45
N THR A 189 -15.07 2.69 11.40
CA THR A 189 -16.30 3.31 11.92
C THR A 189 -16.04 4.70 12.48
N ARG A 190 -14.97 4.89 13.26
CA ARG A 190 -14.59 6.20 13.80
C ARG A 190 -14.26 7.19 12.69
N ILE A 191 -13.49 6.76 11.68
CA ILE A 191 -13.16 7.59 10.52
C ILE A 191 -14.44 7.96 9.77
N GLN A 192 -15.34 7.00 9.53
CA GLN A 192 -16.57 7.24 8.80
C GLN A 192 -17.50 8.20 9.55
N ARG A 193 -17.58 8.11 10.89
CA ARG A 193 -18.34 9.08 11.71
C ARG A 193 -17.83 10.51 11.54
N LEU A 194 -16.50 10.70 11.51
CA LEU A 194 -15.91 12.02 11.28
C LEU A 194 -16.24 12.55 9.88
N LEU A 195 -16.17 11.71 8.85
CA LEU A 195 -16.51 12.10 7.48
C LEU A 195 -17.99 12.43 7.32
N ASN A 196 -18.89 11.67 7.96
CA ASN A 196 -20.32 11.95 7.98
C ASN A 196 -20.61 13.29 8.70
N ALA A 197 -19.93 13.55 9.83
CA ALA A 197 -20.08 14.81 10.56
C ALA A 197 -19.56 16.01 9.75
N GLU A 198 -18.41 15.88 9.09
CA GLU A 198 -17.86 16.91 8.21
C GLU A 198 -18.78 17.21 7.02
N ALA A 199 -19.46 16.18 6.49
CA ALA A 199 -20.44 16.35 5.42
C ALA A 199 -21.81 16.88 5.89
N GLY A 200 -22.06 16.97 7.20
CA GLY A 200 -23.37 17.34 7.77
C GLY A 200 -24.50 16.34 7.49
N ARG A 201 -24.17 15.13 7.00
CA ARG A 201 -25.13 14.08 6.64
C ARG A 201 -24.46 12.70 6.65
N THR A 202 -25.25 11.64 6.69
CA THR A 202 -24.73 10.28 6.47
C THR A 202 -24.32 10.12 5.01
N ILE A 203 -23.02 10.07 4.73
CA ILE A 203 -22.52 9.78 3.36
C ILE A 203 -22.32 8.28 3.15
N CYS A 204 -21.94 7.55 4.20
CA CYS A 204 -21.75 6.11 4.16
C CYS A 204 -21.99 5.48 5.54
N GLU A 205 -22.61 4.31 5.53
CA GLU A 205 -22.87 3.46 6.70
C GLU A 205 -21.99 2.19 6.64
N PRO A 206 -21.00 2.01 7.52
CA PRO A 206 -20.19 0.80 7.54
C PRO A 206 -20.98 -0.41 8.05
N PHE A 207 -20.79 -1.57 7.43
CA PHE A 207 -21.41 -2.83 7.82
C PHE A 207 -20.38 -3.99 7.80
N TYR A 208 -20.35 -4.79 8.87
CA TYR A 208 -19.35 -5.84 9.09
C TYR A 208 -20.01 -7.18 9.47
N PRO A 209 -20.65 -7.89 8.52
CA PRO A 209 -21.50 -9.02 8.81
C PRO A 209 -20.77 -10.19 9.50
N LEU A 210 -19.51 -10.44 9.17
CA LEU A 210 -18.72 -11.51 9.82
C LEU A 210 -18.42 -11.21 11.29
N ILE A 211 -18.16 -9.95 11.64
CA ILE A 211 -17.99 -9.54 13.05
C ILE A 211 -19.31 -9.71 13.81
N LEU A 212 -20.44 -9.29 13.20
CA LEU A 212 -21.76 -9.40 13.81
C LEU A 212 -22.17 -10.86 14.02
N ALA A 213 -21.80 -11.74 13.09
CA ALA A 213 -21.98 -13.18 13.20
C ALA A 213 -20.89 -13.87 14.04
N ARG A 214 -19.99 -13.11 14.68
CA ARG A 214 -18.84 -13.61 15.48
C ARG A 214 -17.93 -14.60 14.75
N GLN A 215 -17.88 -14.52 13.43
CA GLN A 215 -17.14 -15.50 12.64
C GLN A 215 -15.63 -15.26 12.69
N GLY A 216 -14.89 -16.23 13.22
CA GLY A 216 -13.43 -16.28 13.22
C GLY A 216 -12.84 -16.53 11.84
N ARG A 217 -11.50 -16.52 11.72
CA ARG A 217 -10.86 -16.80 10.42
C ARG A 217 -11.11 -18.24 9.96
N GLN A 218 -10.92 -19.21 10.84
CA GLN A 218 -11.08 -20.62 10.49
C GLN A 218 -12.51 -20.89 9.97
N GLU A 219 -13.51 -20.42 10.69
CA GLU A 219 -14.92 -20.55 10.29
C GLU A 219 -15.24 -19.91 8.94
N VAL A 220 -14.59 -18.77 8.61
CA VAL A 220 -14.71 -18.14 7.29
C VAL A 220 -14.09 -19.00 6.20
N GLU A 221 -12.92 -19.58 6.45
CA GLU A 221 -12.21 -20.43 5.49
C GLU A 221 -12.93 -21.76 5.27
N ASP A 222 -13.44 -22.37 6.34
CA ASP A 222 -14.25 -23.59 6.30
C ASP A 222 -15.55 -23.36 5.52
N TYR A 223 -16.26 -22.25 5.81
CA TYR A 223 -17.47 -21.89 5.08
C TYR A 223 -17.22 -21.72 3.58
N VAL A 224 -16.13 -21.05 3.22
CA VAL A 224 -15.73 -20.90 1.82
C VAL A 224 -15.42 -22.25 1.17
N LEU A 225 -14.65 -23.10 1.84
CA LEU A 225 -14.27 -24.43 1.35
C LEU A 225 -15.52 -25.28 1.11
N GLU A 226 -16.45 -25.31 2.06
CA GLU A 226 -17.71 -26.03 1.95
C GLU A 226 -18.54 -25.58 0.72
N HIS A 227 -18.61 -24.27 0.46
CA HIS A 227 -19.49 -23.73 -0.58
C HIS A 227 -18.86 -23.68 -1.97
N LEU A 228 -17.53 -23.72 -2.07
CA LEU A 228 -16.79 -23.62 -3.34
C LEU A 228 -16.06 -24.91 -3.71
N GLY A 229 -15.87 -25.84 -2.77
CA GLY A 229 -15.14 -27.09 -2.96
C GLY A 229 -13.61 -26.93 -2.99
N GLU A 230 -13.10 -25.71 -2.89
CA GLU A 230 -11.66 -25.40 -2.94
C GLU A 230 -11.27 -24.36 -1.88
N PRO A 231 -10.10 -24.53 -1.21
CA PRO A 231 -9.61 -23.55 -0.27
C PRO A 231 -9.10 -22.30 -1.00
N ILE A 232 -9.53 -21.11 -0.57
CA ILE A 232 -9.04 -19.85 -1.11
C ILE A 232 -7.80 -19.40 -0.35
N ARG A 233 -6.71 -19.17 -1.07
CA ARG A 233 -5.50 -18.55 -0.52
C ARG A 233 -5.71 -17.07 -0.25
N LYS A 234 -4.97 -16.53 0.72
CA LYS A 234 -5.02 -15.10 1.05
C LYS A 234 -4.70 -14.21 -0.16
N SER A 235 -5.57 -13.24 -0.42
CA SER A 235 -5.38 -12.24 -1.49
C SER A 235 -4.54 -11.06 -1.01
N TYR A 236 -3.58 -10.65 -1.84
CA TYR A 236 -2.69 -9.51 -1.64
C TYR A 236 -1.74 -9.40 -2.85
N CYS A 237 -1.30 -8.18 -3.19
CA CYS A 237 -0.32 -7.98 -4.25
C CYS A 237 1.02 -8.68 -3.93
N ALA A 238 1.73 -9.19 -4.93
CA ALA A 238 2.96 -9.97 -4.72
C ALA A 238 4.05 -9.22 -3.91
N MET A 239 4.15 -7.90 -4.06
CA MET A 239 5.07 -7.03 -3.31
C MET A 239 4.49 -6.48 -2.01
N CYS A 240 3.43 -7.08 -1.46
CA CYS A 240 2.81 -6.57 -0.25
C CYS A 240 3.74 -6.73 0.97
N PRO A 241 4.10 -5.64 1.68
CA PRO A 241 4.97 -5.73 2.86
C PRO A 241 4.26 -6.35 4.07
N PHE A 242 2.94 -6.57 3.96
CA PHE A 242 2.14 -7.30 4.94
C PHE A 242 1.98 -8.77 4.58
N SER A 243 2.67 -9.31 3.56
CA SER A 243 2.48 -10.70 3.16
C SER A 243 2.66 -11.72 4.29
N GLY A 244 3.56 -11.47 5.25
CA GLY A 244 3.73 -12.29 6.47
C GLY A 244 2.73 -12.04 7.62
N VAL A 245 1.81 -11.08 7.45
CA VAL A 245 0.68 -10.80 8.38
C VAL A 245 -0.65 -11.15 7.72
N CYS A 246 -0.81 -10.83 6.43
CA CYS A 246 -1.95 -11.18 5.60
C CYS A 246 -1.96 -12.69 5.28
N ALA A 247 -0.80 -13.32 5.18
CA ALA A 247 -0.61 -14.77 5.17
C ALA A 247 0.46 -15.14 6.21
N SER A 248 0.64 -16.43 6.50
CA SER A 248 1.82 -16.85 7.26
C SER A 248 3.08 -16.64 6.40
N ARG A 249 4.22 -16.41 7.07
CA ARG A 249 5.52 -16.35 6.38
C ARG A 249 5.76 -17.59 5.51
N SER A 250 5.48 -18.77 6.06
CA SER A 250 5.65 -20.05 5.35
C SER A 250 4.77 -20.15 4.11
N ALA A 251 3.49 -19.76 4.20
CA ALA A 251 2.57 -19.78 3.06
C ALA A 251 2.98 -18.78 1.97
N HIS A 252 3.44 -17.58 2.36
CA HIS A 252 3.93 -16.59 1.39
C HIS A 252 5.19 -17.09 0.66
N GLU A 253 6.17 -17.61 1.39
CA GLU A 253 7.39 -18.16 0.78
C GLU A 253 7.10 -19.38 -0.11
N GLN A 254 6.13 -20.22 0.27
CA GLN A 254 5.65 -21.28 -0.62
C GLN A 254 5.10 -20.73 -1.93
N ARG A 255 4.25 -19.71 -1.86
CA ARG A 255 3.68 -19.09 -3.07
C ARG A 255 4.75 -18.43 -3.94
N LEU A 256 5.80 -17.85 -3.34
CA LEU A 256 6.97 -17.35 -4.08
C LEU A 256 7.70 -18.47 -4.82
N ARG A 257 7.83 -19.66 -4.23
CA ARG A 257 8.44 -20.83 -4.89
C ARG A 257 7.59 -21.38 -6.03
N GLU A 258 6.27 -21.29 -5.93
CA GLU A 258 5.34 -21.70 -6.99
C GLU A 258 5.35 -20.70 -8.17
N HIS A 259 5.72 -19.44 -7.93
CA HIS A 259 5.83 -18.40 -8.98
C HIS A 259 7.19 -17.67 -8.94
N PRO A 260 8.29 -18.36 -9.29
CA PRO A 260 9.64 -17.82 -9.12
C PRO A 260 9.92 -16.54 -9.93
N HIS A 261 9.28 -16.38 -11.09
CA HIS A 261 9.40 -15.15 -11.90
C HIS A 261 8.76 -13.93 -11.22
N ILE A 262 7.59 -14.09 -10.58
CA ILE A 262 6.96 -13.02 -9.78
C ILE A 262 7.86 -12.69 -8.59
N ALA A 263 8.39 -13.71 -7.92
CA ALA A 263 9.29 -13.53 -6.79
C ALA A 263 10.58 -12.77 -7.19
N ALA A 264 11.17 -13.09 -8.34
CA ALA A 264 12.31 -12.39 -8.92
C ALA A 264 12.00 -10.91 -9.20
N ASP A 265 10.81 -10.60 -9.72
CA ASP A 265 10.39 -9.21 -9.94
C ASP A 265 10.26 -8.40 -8.65
N VAL A 266 9.75 -9.02 -7.57
CA VAL A 266 9.67 -8.38 -6.25
C VAL A 266 11.07 -8.17 -5.66
N LEU A 267 11.97 -9.15 -5.78
CA LEU A 267 13.36 -9.03 -5.36
C LEU A 267 14.10 -7.93 -6.13
N ARG A 268 13.90 -7.82 -7.46
CA ARG A 268 14.48 -6.75 -8.28
C ARG A 268 13.96 -5.38 -7.88
N MET A 269 12.67 -5.25 -7.58
CA MET A 269 12.09 -4.01 -7.02
C MET A 269 12.76 -3.61 -5.70
N GLU A 270 12.92 -4.57 -4.77
CA GLU A 270 13.60 -4.32 -3.49
C GLU A 270 15.08 -3.97 -3.70
N HIS A 271 15.79 -4.69 -4.58
CA HIS A 271 17.19 -4.46 -4.91
C HIS A 271 17.42 -3.03 -5.42
N VAL A 272 16.63 -2.56 -6.39
CA VAL A 272 16.71 -1.17 -6.89
C VAL A 272 16.37 -0.16 -5.79
N SER A 273 15.30 -0.42 -5.01
CA SER A 273 14.91 0.43 -3.88
C SER A 273 16.04 0.58 -2.86
N MET A 274 16.72 -0.52 -2.54
CA MET A 274 17.86 -0.51 -1.62
C MET A 274 19.10 0.12 -2.25
N ALA A 275 19.40 -0.11 -3.53
CA ALA A 275 20.50 0.55 -4.23
C ALA A 275 20.38 2.07 -4.09
N LEU A 276 19.18 2.60 -4.34
CA LEU A 276 18.89 4.01 -4.14
C LEU A 276 18.84 4.39 -2.67
N ASN A 277 18.40 3.55 -1.74
CA ASN A 277 18.34 3.83 -0.31
C ASN A 277 18.53 2.57 0.54
N GLU A 278 19.68 2.42 1.20
CA GLU A 278 19.96 1.24 2.05
C GLU A 278 18.82 0.90 3.02
N ARG A 279 18.11 1.91 3.55
CA ARG A 279 17.02 1.75 4.52
C ARG A 279 15.64 1.52 3.88
N SER A 280 15.56 1.16 2.61
CA SER A 280 14.30 0.94 1.88
C SER A 280 14.12 -0.50 1.43
N SER A 281 14.31 -1.43 2.36
CA SER A 281 13.86 -2.83 2.25
C SER A 281 12.34 -2.93 2.30
N LEU A 282 11.80 -4.04 1.77
CA LEU A 282 10.37 -4.35 1.73
C LEU A 282 9.81 -4.53 3.14
N TYR A 283 10.57 -5.18 4.03
CA TYR A 283 10.21 -5.32 5.44
C TYR A 283 11.08 -4.42 6.31
N GLY A 284 10.51 -3.94 7.42
CA GLY A 284 11.19 -3.01 8.32
C GLY A 284 12.37 -3.60 9.09
N SER A 285 12.42 -4.93 9.24
CA SER A 285 13.45 -5.63 10.02
C SER A 285 14.45 -6.45 9.19
N ALA A 286 14.16 -6.71 7.91
CA ALA A 286 15.01 -7.50 7.01
C ALA A 286 14.61 -7.25 5.55
N SER A 287 15.51 -7.53 4.60
CA SER A 287 15.16 -7.62 3.18
C SER A 287 14.42 -8.93 2.89
N LEU A 288 13.64 -8.96 1.81
CA LEU A 288 13.08 -10.20 1.27
C LEU A 288 14.20 -11.16 0.87
N TYR A 289 15.26 -10.65 0.24
CA TYR A 289 16.43 -11.46 -0.11
C TYR A 289 16.99 -12.22 1.10
N ARG A 290 17.27 -11.51 2.21
CA ARG A 290 17.80 -12.12 3.43
C ARG A 290 16.88 -13.22 3.96
N ARG A 291 15.56 -12.97 3.99
CA ARG A 291 14.57 -13.98 4.42
C ARG A 291 14.60 -15.24 3.56
N LEU A 292 14.72 -15.09 2.25
CA LEU A 292 14.71 -16.22 1.32
C LEU A 292 16.01 -17.03 1.35
N THR A 293 17.12 -16.43 1.81
CA THR A 293 18.42 -17.11 1.95
C THR A 293 18.59 -17.90 3.25
N GLU A 294 17.72 -17.72 4.26
CA GLU A 294 17.92 -18.25 5.62
C GLU A 294 18.07 -19.77 5.73
N ASP A 295 17.34 -20.54 4.91
CA ASP A 295 17.23 -22.01 5.07
C ASP A 295 17.52 -22.81 3.78
N GLY A 296 17.95 -22.13 2.72
CA GLY A 296 18.30 -22.76 1.44
C GLY A 296 17.14 -23.37 0.64
N ARG A 297 15.87 -23.24 1.07
CA ARG A 297 14.70 -23.82 0.36
C ARG A 297 14.27 -23.04 -0.88
N ASN A 298 14.72 -21.78 -1.01
CA ASN A 298 14.26 -20.87 -2.06
C ASN A 298 15.25 -20.77 -3.25
N ARG A 299 16.08 -21.80 -3.49
CA ARG A 299 17.05 -21.82 -4.60
C ARG A 299 16.44 -21.48 -5.98
N PRO A 300 15.26 -22.00 -6.37
CA PRO A 300 14.66 -21.64 -7.66
C PRO A 300 14.33 -20.15 -7.77
N VAL A 301 13.85 -19.54 -6.68
CA VAL A 301 13.54 -18.11 -6.61
C VAL A 301 14.81 -17.27 -6.71
N LEU A 302 15.85 -17.64 -5.96
CA LEU A 302 17.13 -16.92 -5.98
C LEU A 302 17.83 -17.04 -7.34
N ARG A 303 17.74 -18.20 -8.01
CA ARG A 303 18.23 -18.35 -9.38
C ARG A 303 17.48 -17.44 -10.36
N ALA A 304 16.15 -17.46 -10.33
CA ALA A 304 15.34 -16.59 -11.18
C ALA A 304 15.63 -15.10 -10.93
N PHE A 305 15.94 -14.73 -9.68
CA PHE A 305 16.36 -13.38 -9.34
C PHE A 305 17.70 -13.01 -9.97
N GLU A 306 18.75 -13.83 -9.80
CA GLU A 306 20.06 -13.57 -10.42
C GLU A 306 19.99 -13.54 -11.95
N GLU A 307 19.28 -14.48 -12.56
CA GLU A 307 19.01 -14.47 -14.00
C GLU A 307 18.33 -13.16 -14.44
N SER A 308 17.39 -12.65 -13.63
CA SER A 308 16.73 -11.37 -13.91
C SER A 308 17.64 -10.15 -13.76
N LEU A 309 18.67 -10.21 -12.91
CA LEU A 309 19.68 -9.16 -12.80
C LEU A 309 20.62 -9.19 -14.01
N ASP A 310 21.04 -10.38 -14.44
CA ASP A 310 21.97 -10.54 -15.56
C ASP A 310 21.34 -10.16 -16.90
N GLN A 311 20.03 -10.36 -17.05
CA GLN A 311 19.28 -9.97 -18.25
C GLN A 311 18.84 -8.50 -18.25
N ALA A 312 18.86 -7.83 -17.09
CA ALA A 312 18.40 -6.45 -17.00
C ALA A 312 19.44 -5.48 -17.58
N PRO A 313 19.03 -4.44 -18.32
CA PRO A 313 19.88 -3.28 -18.52
C PRO A 313 20.17 -2.62 -17.16
N TYR A 314 21.37 -2.10 -16.99
CA TYR A 314 21.79 -1.38 -15.80
C TYR A 314 21.96 0.10 -16.07
N ALA A 315 21.78 0.88 -15.02
CA ALA A 315 22.01 2.31 -14.99
C ALA A 315 22.97 2.65 -13.84
N ILE A 316 23.70 3.74 -14.01
CA ILE A 316 24.36 4.42 -12.89
C ILE A 316 23.45 5.58 -12.48
N TYR A 317 23.08 5.57 -11.21
CA TYR A 317 22.25 6.57 -10.58
C TYR A 317 23.09 7.46 -9.68
N GLU A 318 23.08 8.76 -9.93
CA GLU A 318 23.53 9.75 -8.96
C GLU A 318 22.38 10.09 -8.00
N VAL A 319 22.60 9.83 -6.72
CA VAL A 319 21.63 10.07 -5.65
C VAL A 319 22.14 11.16 -4.72
N ARG A 320 21.39 12.27 -4.65
CA ARG A 320 21.65 13.40 -3.75
C ARG A 320 20.47 13.58 -2.80
N ARG A 321 20.76 13.82 -1.52
CA ARG A 321 19.74 13.97 -0.46
C ARG A 321 20.06 15.09 0.50
N ILE A 322 19.02 15.80 0.93
CA ILE A 322 19.07 16.72 2.06
C ILE A 322 18.02 16.29 3.07
N PHE A 323 18.44 16.08 4.31
CA PHE A 323 17.57 15.80 5.45
C PHE A 323 17.45 17.07 6.27
N PHE A 324 16.29 17.73 6.25
CA PHE A 324 16.02 18.86 7.15
C PHE A 324 15.57 18.37 8.52
N ALA A 325 15.58 19.25 9.53
CA ALA A 325 14.98 18.95 10.83
C ALA A 325 13.45 18.85 10.70
N ALA A 326 12.85 17.86 11.35
CA ALA A 326 11.40 17.68 11.42
C ALA A 326 10.78 18.67 12.41
N ARG A 327 9.49 18.95 12.19
CA ARG A 327 8.63 19.45 13.26
C ARG A 327 8.43 18.37 14.31
N THR A 328 8.55 18.74 15.59
CA THR A 328 8.26 17.87 16.73
C THR A 328 6.75 17.69 16.94
N ALA A 329 6.35 16.76 17.81
CA ALA A 329 4.94 16.61 18.19
C ALA A 329 4.40 17.89 18.84
N ASP A 330 5.11 18.39 19.86
CA ASP A 330 4.80 19.63 20.57
C ASP A 330 4.59 20.81 19.62
N CYS A 331 5.45 20.94 18.61
CA CYS A 331 5.30 21.98 17.60
C CYS A 331 3.99 21.89 16.81
N ARG A 332 3.56 20.67 16.46
CA ARG A 332 2.31 20.47 15.69
C ARG A 332 1.08 20.77 16.54
N GLU A 333 1.14 20.41 17.81
CA GLU A 333 0.09 20.68 18.80
C GLU A 333 -0.06 22.19 19.05
N HIS A 334 1.03 22.86 19.41
CA HIS A 334 0.97 24.26 19.85
C HIS A 334 0.87 25.26 18.70
N HIS A 335 1.52 25.00 17.55
CA HIS A 335 1.60 25.99 16.45
C HIS A 335 0.78 25.59 15.22
N GLY A 336 -0.02 24.52 15.32
CA GLY A 336 -0.86 24.03 14.21
C GLY A 336 -0.07 23.62 12.96
N ARG A 337 -0.72 23.57 11.79
CA ARG A 337 -0.09 23.08 10.55
C ARG A 337 0.82 24.10 9.84
N SER A 338 0.65 25.39 10.11
CA SER A 338 1.26 26.51 9.36
C SER A 338 2.14 27.44 10.21
N CYS A 339 2.99 26.86 11.07
CA CYS A 339 3.90 27.63 11.93
C CYS A 339 4.86 28.51 11.09
N ARG A 340 4.76 29.84 11.23
CA ARG A 340 5.64 30.83 10.57
C ARG A 340 6.85 31.23 11.42
N SER A 341 6.70 31.19 12.74
CA SER A 341 7.73 31.63 13.71
C SER A 341 8.26 30.44 14.51
N ALA A 342 9.11 29.63 13.89
CA ALA A 342 9.64 28.41 14.51
C ALA A 342 10.52 28.73 15.74
N LYS A 343 10.19 28.13 16.89
CA LYS A 343 10.99 28.13 18.13
C LYS A 343 11.97 26.95 18.16
N TRP A 344 12.85 26.87 19.16
CA TRP A 344 13.84 25.79 19.24
C TRP A 344 13.18 24.39 19.32
N TRP A 345 12.09 24.24 20.10
CA TRP A 345 11.36 22.97 20.18
C TRP A 345 10.57 22.66 18.90
N CYS A 346 10.51 23.59 17.94
CA CYS A 346 9.96 23.28 16.62
C CYS A 346 10.84 22.33 15.82
N ARG A 347 12.11 22.18 16.19
CA ARG A 347 13.09 21.35 15.47
C ARG A 347 13.74 20.29 16.35
N ARG A 348 13.60 20.39 17.68
CA ARG A 348 14.20 19.51 18.69
C ARG A 348 13.15 19.09 19.73
N PRO A 349 12.91 17.80 20.00
CA PRO A 349 12.00 17.36 21.06
C PRO A 349 12.45 17.87 22.44
N ARG A 350 11.53 18.05 23.37
CA ARG A 350 11.85 18.30 24.79
C ARG A 350 12.50 17.06 25.40
N THR A 351 13.54 17.26 26.21
CA THR A 351 14.08 16.20 27.09
C THR A 351 13.09 15.89 28.21
N GLU A 352 13.29 14.79 28.93
CA GLU A 352 12.50 14.47 30.11
C GLU A 352 12.61 15.58 31.17
N GLN A 353 13.84 16.04 31.44
CA GLN A 353 14.11 17.20 32.29
C GLN A 353 13.30 18.43 31.84
N CYS A 354 13.30 18.75 30.55
CA CYS A 354 12.54 19.88 30.02
C CYS A 354 11.01 19.72 30.19
N ARG A 355 10.49 18.49 30.25
CA ARG A 355 9.07 18.26 30.53
C ARG A 355 8.77 18.38 32.03
N ALA A 356 9.68 17.90 32.87
CA ALA A 356 9.57 18.02 34.32
C ALA A 356 9.63 19.49 34.78
N ASP A 357 10.57 20.26 34.23
CA ASP A 357 10.72 21.68 34.55
C ASP A 357 9.56 22.54 34.01
N HIS A 358 8.81 22.02 33.03
CA HIS A 358 7.76 22.75 32.30
C HIS A 358 6.51 21.87 32.00
N PRO A 359 5.67 21.57 33.01
CA PRO A 359 4.63 20.55 32.92
C PRO A 359 3.31 20.92 32.20
N ASP A 360 2.93 22.21 32.06
CA ASP A 360 1.56 22.61 31.66
C ASP A 360 1.40 23.32 30.29
N ALA A 361 0.26 23.05 29.63
CA ALA A 361 -0.12 23.45 28.26
C ALA A 361 -0.64 24.91 28.10
N GLY A 362 -0.27 25.81 29.01
CA GLY A 362 -0.82 27.17 29.09
C GLY A 362 0.12 28.30 28.66
N PHE A 363 1.13 28.05 27.81
CA PHE A 363 2.22 29.02 27.62
C PHE A 363 2.52 29.35 26.15
N GLU A 364 1.87 30.41 25.65
CA GLU A 364 2.55 31.36 24.77
C GLU A 364 3.72 32.06 25.53
N PRO A 365 4.79 32.54 24.86
CA PRO A 365 6.11 31.93 24.94
C PRO A 365 7.14 32.69 25.81
N TRP A 366 7.69 32.07 26.87
CA TRP A 366 8.79 32.67 27.64
C TRP A 366 10.09 31.88 27.76
N CYS A 367 10.16 30.61 27.35
CA CYS A 367 11.42 29.86 27.43
C CYS A 367 12.16 29.85 26.07
N PRO A 368 13.29 30.55 25.90
CA PRO A 368 14.14 30.42 24.72
C PRO A 368 14.85 29.05 24.63
N GLY A 369 14.65 28.18 25.63
CA GLY A 369 15.23 26.86 25.77
C GLY A 369 16.71 26.94 26.03
N ALA A 370 17.12 26.95 27.30
CA ALA A 370 18.52 26.80 27.65
C ALA A 370 19.10 25.54 27.00
N ALA A 371 20.41 25.52 26.74
CA ALA A 371 21.05 24.44 25.99
C ALA A 371 20.77 23.04 26.60
N GLY A 372 20.72 22.91 27.93
CA GLY A 372 20.43 21.67 28.65
C GLY A 372 18.98 21.17 28.53
N CYS A 373 18.04 22.02 28.13
CA CYS A 373 16.63 21.65 27.97
C CYS A 373 16.31 21.12 26.55
N ARG A 374 17.30 21.08 25.64
CA ARG A 374 17.09 20.77 24.22
C ARG A 374 17.38 19.29 23.93
N GLY A 375 16.43 18.58 23.31
CA GLY A 375 16.66 17.22 22.83
C GLY A 375 17.29 17.13 21.44
N ALA A 376 17.48 15.89 20.96
CA ALA A 376 18.09 15.60 19.66
C ALA A 376 17.13 15.94 18.50
N ALA A 377 17.61 16.64 17.47
CA ALA A 377 16.76 17.02 16.35
C ALA A 377 16.12 15.80 15.65
N ALA A 378 14.81 15.88 15.38
CA ALA A 378 14.11 14.83 14.68
C ALA A 378 14.38 14.90 13.16
N LYS A 379 14.38 13.76 12.48
CA LYS A 379 14.55 13.69 11.03
C LYS A 379 13.31 14.21 10.30
N GLY A 380 13.49 15.25 9.48
CA GLY A 380 12.45 15.82 8.63
C GLY A 380 12.28 15.10 7.29
N THR A 381 11.48 15.70 6.42
CA THR A 381 11.26 15.16 5.07
C THR A 381 12.57 15.22 4.28
N ALA A 382 12.98 14.08 3.74
CA ALA A 382 14.13 14.00 2.85
C ALA A 382 13.78 14.68 1.51
N TRP A 383 14.59 15.65 1.13
CA TRP A 383 14.65 16.16 -0.23
C TRP A 383 15.61 15.28 -1.00
N ARG A 384 15.24 14.90 -2.22
CA ARG A 384 16.03 13.96 -3.03
C ARG A 384 16.11 14.43 -4.47
N SER A 385 17.27 14.18 -5.07
CA SER A 385 17.51 14.18 -6.51
C SER A 385 18.07 12.81 -6.87
N VAL A 386 17.50 12.18 -7.89
CA VAL A 386 18.01 10.95 -8.50
C VAL A 386 18.13 11.24 -9.99
N ARG A 387 19.33 11.11 -10.52
CA ARG A 387 19.63 11.33 -11.94
C ARG A 387 20.28 10.09 -12.53
N THR A 388 19.82 9.70 -13.71
CA THR A 388 20.47 8.67 -14.52
C THR A 388 21.62 9.31 -15.26
N VAL A 389 22.83 8.79 -15.08
CA VAL A 389 24.04 9.40 -15.64
C VAL A 389 24.73 8.47 -16.66
N TRP A 390 24.33 7.20 -16.70
CA TRP A 390 24.80 6.21 -17.67
C TRP A 390 23.84 5.02 -17.72
N GLU A 391 23.76 4.33 -18.86
CA GLU A 391 23.03 3.06 -19.04
C GLU A 391 23.84 2.06 -19.91
N GLY A 392 23.70 0.76 -19.65
CA GLY A 392 24.39 -0.31 -20.36
C GLY A 392 24.39 -1.64 -19.59
N GLY A 393 25.45 -2.44 -19.72
CA GLY A 393 25.58 -3.73 -19.04
C GLY A 393 25.96 -3.64 -17.56
N ARG A 394 25.52 -4.62 -16.75
CA ARG A 394 25.76 -4.71 -15.30
C ARG A 394 27.24 -4.60 -14.92
N SER A 395 28.10 -5.42 -15.51
CA SER A 395 29.53 -5.47 -15.18
C SER A 395 30.23 -4.14 -15.45
N THR A 396 29.91 -3.49 -16.58
CA THR A 396 30.42 -2.16 -16.92
C THR A 396 29.93 -1.11 -15.92
N ALA A 397 28.63 -1.13 -15.56
CA ALA A 397 28.05 -0.18 -14.61
C ALA A 397 28.76 -0.25 -13.25
N GLU A 398 28.90 -1.47 -12.71
CA GLU A 398 29.55 -1.72 -11.43
C GLU A 398 31.03 -1.33 -11.46
N HIS A 399 31.74 -1.69 -12.55
CA HIS A 399 33.14 -1.31 -12.74
C HIS A 399 33.32 0.21 -12.75
N MET A 400 32.50 0.94 -13.50
CA MET A 400 32.57 2.41 -13.56
C MET A 400 32.31 3.07 -12.20
N VAL A 401 31.43 2.53 -11.35
CA VAL A 401 31.22 3.03 -9.98
C VAL A 401 32.46 2.82 -9.11
N ARG A 402 33.12 1.65 -9.22
CA ARG A 402 34.37 1.36 -8.49
C ARG A 402 35.52 2.24 -8.97
N GLU A 403 35.67 2.41 -10.28
CA GLU A 403 36.68 3.28 -10.88
C GLU A 403 36.48 4.74 -10.46
N PHE A 404 35.25 5.24 -10.50
CA PHE A 404 34.93 6.59 -10.03
C PHE A 404 35.29 6.79 -8.55
N ALA A 405 35.04 5.79 -7.70
CA ALA A 405 35.47 5.84 -6.30
C ALA A 405 37.01 5.89 -6.19
N ARG A 406 37.72 5.07 -6.97
CA ARG A 406 39.18 4.96 -6.97
C ARG A 406 39.86 6.24 -7.45
N GLU A 407 39.45 6.76 -8.61
CA GLU A 407 40.04 7.95 -9.25
C GLU A 407 39.93 9.19 -8.37
N HIS A 408 38.77 9.38 -7.74
CA HIS A 408 38.51 10.54 -6.88
C HIS A 408 38.78 10.29 -5.39
N ARG A 409 39.26 9.10 -5.03
CA ARG A 409 39.50 8.67 -3.64
C ARG A 409 38.25 8.80 -2.75
N PHE A 410 37.08 8.54 -3.31
CA PHE A 410 35.84 8.50 -2.55
C PHE A 410 35.68 7.16 -1.82
N PRO A 411 35.11 7.15 -0.60
CA PRO A 411 34.77 5.91 0.08
C PRO A 411 33.78 5.07 -0.73
N LEU A 412 34.19 3.86 -1.11
CA LEU A 412 33.30 2.82 -1.61
C LEU A 412 32.69 2.08 -0.41
N ARG A 413 31.39 2.26 -0.18
CA ARG A 413 30.68 1.65 0.95
C ARG A 413 29.77 0.53 0.47
N ARG A 414 29.94 -0.65 1.04
CA ARG A 414 29.03 -1.78 0.86
C ARG A 414 27.90 -1.70 1.87
N GLY A 415 26.65 -1.78 1.41
CA GLY A 415 25.47 -1.75 2.29
C GLY A 415 25.42 -2.95 3.22
N GLU A 416 25.08 -2.73 4.49
CA GLU A 416 25.00 -3.80 5.51
C GLU A 416 23.84 -4.79 5.25
N MET A 417 22.72 -4.31 4.72
CA MET A 417 21.53 -5.12 4.41
C MET A 417 21.46 -5.50 2.93
N SER A 418 21.89 -4.60 2.05
CA SER A 418 21.78 -4.79 0.60
C SER A 418 22.99 -5.44 -0.05
N GLU A 419 24.16 -5.34 0.60
CA GLU A 419 25.46 -5.69 0.02
C GLU A 419 25.84 -4.89 -1.25
N ILE A 420 25.09 -3.84 -1.58
CA ILE A 420 25.32 -3.02 -2.77
C ILE A 420 26.39 -1.97 -2.48
N GLU A 421 27.36 -1.86 -3.39
CA GLU A 421 28.45 -0.89 -3.32
C GLU A 421 28.01 0.49 -3.83
N ARG A 422 28.41 1.53 -3.11
CA ARG A 422 28.10 2.93 -3.44
C ARG A 422 29.34 3.78 -3.28
N ALA A 423 29.65 4.60 -4.27
CA ALA A 423 30.75 5.55 -4.20
C ALA A 423 30.27 6.87 -3.60
N HIS A 424 30.63 7.12 -2.33
CA HIS A 424 30.14 8.28 -1.57
C HIS A 424 31.07 9.49 -1.73
N TYR A 425 30.67 10.45 -2.55
CA TYR A 425 31.40 11.72 -2.68
C TYR A 425 31.00 12.77 -1.63
N LEU A 426 29.85 12.57 -0.95
CA LEU A 426 29.43 13.39 0.18
C LEU A 426 28.84 12.52 1.28
N ALA A 427 29.50 12.50 2.44
CA ALA A 427 29.05 11.77 3.62
C ALA A 427 27.99 12.58 4.41
N THR A 428 27.09 11.85 5.08
CA THR A 428 26.10 12.45 5.97
C THR A 428 26.80 12.97 7.23
N ALA A 429 26.74 14.28 7.47
CA ALA A 429 27.17 14.88 8.73
C ALA A 429 26.19 14.60 9.87
N ASP A 430 26.65 14.74 11.11
CA ASP A 430 25.80 14.64 12.30
C ASP A 430 24.86 15.86 12.42
N GLY A 431 23.59 15.59 12.77
CA GLY A 431 22.57 16.63 12.96
C GLY A 431 21.76 16.96 11.71
N TYR A 432 21.02 18.08 11.75
CA TYR A 432 20.18 18.54 10.64
C TYR A 432 20.28 20.06 10.45
N PRO A 433 20.31 20.58 9.21
CA PRO A 433 20.26 19.81 7.96
C PRO A 433 21.53 18.97 7.72
N ALA A 434 21.35 17.80 7.11
CA ALA A 434 22.44 16.94 6.67
C ALA A 434 22.26 16.59 5.20
N ALA A 435 23.37 16.47 4.46
CA ALA A 435 23.35 16.08 3.06
C ALA A 435 24.13 14.78 2.81
N ALA A 436 23.75 14.06 1.76
CA ALA A 436 24.48 12.89 1.29
C ALA A 436 24.45 12.83 -0.23
N GLY A 437 25.54 12.39 -0.84
CA GLY A 437 25.73 12.27 -2.28
C GLY A 437 26.56 11.04 -2.61
N TYR A 438 26.05 10.22 -3.53
CA TYR A 438 26.74 9.03 -4.01
C TYR A 438 26.27 8.62 -5.41
N VAL A 439 27.08 7.80 -6.08
CA VAL A 439 26.68 7.06 -7.28
C VAL A 439 26.56 5.57 -6.99
N VAL A 440 25.64 4.91 -7.67
CA VAL A 440 25.34 3.48 -7.49
C VAL A 440 24.90 2.86 -8.81
N ALA A 441 25.32 1.62 -9.07
CA ALA A 441 24.84 0.81 -10.19
C ALA A 441 23.62 -0.01 -9.76
N ALA A 442 22.58 -0.04 -10.57
CA ALA A 442 21.39 -0.84 -10.35
C ALA A 442 20.65 -1.10 -11.68
N PRO A 443 19.72 -2.07 -11.74
CA PRO A 443 18.84 -2.24 -12.89
C PRO A 443 18.18 -0.93 -13.31
N ALA A 444 18.17 -0.66 -14.62
CA ALA A 444 17.62 0.55 -15.22
C ALA A 444 16.09 0.61 -15.10
N GLY A 445 15.52 1.80 -15.28
CA GLY A 445 14.07 2.05 -15.25
C GLY A 445 13.57 2.98 -14.14
N VAL A 446 14.43 3.40 -13.22
CA VAL A 446 14.07 4.48 -12.27
C VAL A 446 13.97 5.80 -13.03
N ARG A 447 12.85 6.50 -12.84
CA ARG A 447 12.64 7.83 -13.42
C ARG A 447 13.47 8.88 -12.68
N ASP A 448 14.18 9.69 -13.46
CA ASP A 448 14.85 10.90 -13.00
C ASP A 448 13.87 11.79 -12.24
N LYS A 449 14.24 12.24 -11.05
CA LYS A 449 13.34 13.02 -10.20
C LYS A 449 14.08 13.93 -9.25
N GLN A 450 13.48 15.09 -9.00
CA GLN A 450 14.03 16.10 -8.12
C GLN A 450 12.91 16.94 -7.53
N ARG A 451 13.07 17.40 -6.28
CA ARG A 451 12.18 18.40 -5.69
C ARG A 451 12.38 19.76 -6.36
N GLN A 452 11.31 20.53 -6.52
CA GLN A 452 11.43 21.95 -6.88
C GLN A 452 12.41 22.66 -5.92
N ASN A 453 13.28 23.52 -6.47
CA ASN A 453 14.32 24.25 -5.75
C ASN A 453 15.40 23.39 -5.06
N PHE A 454 15.53 22.11 -5.44
CA PHE A 454 16.55 21.23 -4.85
C PHE A 454 17.98 21.75 -5.07
N GLU A 455 18.36 22.15 -6.29
CA GLU A 455 19.74 22.66 -6.55
C GLU A 455 20.07 23.86 -5.68
N ALA A 456 19.16 24.84 -5.60
CA ALA A 456 19.37 26.02 -4.76
C ALA A 456 19.56 25.67 -3.27
N ALA A 457 18.82 24.67 -2.77
CA ALA A 457 18.98 24.17 -1.41
C ALA A 457 20.27 23.36 -1.23
N TRP A 458 20.64 22.56 -2.24
CA TRP A 458 21.84 21.74 -2.27
C TRP A 458 23.10 22.62 -2.23
N THR A 459 23.21 23.58 -3.14
CA THR A 459 24.35 24.51 -3.20
C THR A 459 24.46 25.34 -1.92
N ARG A 460 23.34 25.85 -1.40
CA ARG A 460 23.34 26.60 -0.13
C ARG A 460 23.86 25.77 1.05
N HIS A 461 23.54 24.47 1.09
CA HIS A 461 23.87 23.63 2.24
C HIS A 461 25.24 22.96 2.11
N THR A 462 25.65 22.58 0.90
CA THR A 462 26.84 21.77 0.64
C THR A 462 27.98 22.54 -0.02
N GLY A 463 27.70 23.71 -0.61
CA GLY A 463 28.63 24.44 -1.49
C GLY A 463 28.75 23.84 -2.89
N GLU A 464 28.20 22.66 -3.14
CA GLU A 464 28.33 21.94 -4.40
C GLU A 464 27.29 22.39 -5.44
N ILE A 465 27.67 22.38 -6.72
CA ILE A 465 26.81 22.80 -7.83
C ILE A 465 26.59 21.63 -8.77
N GLY A 466 25.32 21.36 -9.07
CA GLY A 466 24.95 20.37 -10.09
C GLY A 466 25.25 18.93 -9.70
N SER A 467 25.16 18.06 -10.71
CA SER A 467 25.51 16.64 -10.66
C SER A 467 27.00 16.44 -10.86
N ARG A 468 27.58 15.38 -10.27
CA ARG A 468 28.98 15.01 -10.49
C ARG A 468 29.23 14.51 -11.91
N TRP A 469 28.23 13.90 -12.52
CA TRP A 469 28.27 13.48 -13.92
C TRP A 469 27.25 14.27 -14.74
N THR A 470 27.48 14.36 -16.04
CA THR A 470 26.46 14.87 -16.97
C THR A 470 25.27 13.93 -16.95
N PRO A 471 24.06 14.39 -16.57
CA PRO A 471 22.89 13.54 -16.62
C PRO A 471 22.58 13.11 -18.04
N LEU A 472 22.20 11.85 -18.22
CA LEU A 472 21.91 11.28 -19.53
C LEU A 472 20.64 11.88 -20.16
N ARG A 473 19.75 12.44 -19.33
CA ARG A 473 18.47 13.00 -19.76
C ARG A 473 18.07 14.19 -18.88
N GLU A 474 17.20 15.04 -19.42
CA GLU A 474 16.61 16.14 -18.65
C GLU A 474 15.67 15.64 -17.55
N LEU A 475 15.47 16.49 -16.53
CA LEU A 475 14.46 16.20 -15.52
C LEU A 475 13.08 16.27 -16.16
N PRO A 476 12.18 15.31 -15.87
CA PRO A 476 10.81 15.44 -16.29
C PRO A 476 10.17 16.70 -15.66
N PRO A 477 9.14 17.27 -16.31
CA PRO A 477 8.37 18.38 -15.75
C PRO A 477 7.94 18.08 -14.31
N GLN A 478 7.99 19.10 -13.46
CA GLN A 478 7.49 18.97 -12.09
C GLN A 478 6.00 18.66 -12.12
N GLU A 479 5.62 17.63 -11.38
CA GLU A 479 4.25 17.17 -11.36
C GLU A 479 3.38 18.17 -10.60
N ALA A 480 2.23 18.53 -11.18
CA ALA A 480 1.30 19.44 -10.55
C ALA A 480 0.93 18.92 -9.15
N ARG A 481 0.77 19.85 -8.20
CA ARG A 481 0.29 19.49 -6.86
C ARG A 481 -1.05 18.77 -6.98
N ARG A 482 -1.26 17.76 -6.14
CA ARG A 482 -2.56 17.08 -5.99
C ARG A 482 -3.66 18.13 -5.85
N PHE A 483 -4.54 18.20 -6.84
CA PHE A 483 -5.80 18.91 -6.70
C PHE A 483 -6.68 18.06 -5.79
N THR A 484 -6.87 18.51 -4.55
CA THR A 484 -7.90 17.96 -3.67
C THR A 484 -9.17 18.79 -3.87
N GLY A 485 -10.25 18.16 -4.33
CA GLY A 485 -11.57 18.81 -4.43
C GLY A 485 -12.11 19.10 -5.84
N GLY A 486 -11.64 18.39 -6.88
CA GLY A 486 -12.24 18.44 -8.22
C GLY A 486 -13.35 17.40 -8.42
N LYS A 487 -14.19 17.56 -9.46
CA LYS A 487 -15.12 16.50 -9.90
C LYS A 487 -14.32 15.23 -10.21
N PRO A 488 -14.77 14.03 -9.78
CA PRO A 488 -14.07 12.79 -10.10
C PRO A 488 -13.89 12.63 -11.61
N LEU A 489 -12.66 12.44 -12.05
CA LEU A 489 -12.37 12.09 -13.44
C LEU A 489 -12.47 10.57 -13.56
N ILE A 490 -13.63 10.09 -14.01
CA ILE A 490 -13.90 8.67 -14.25
C ILE A 490 -13.98 8.43 -15.76
N ARG A 491 -13.16 7.50 -16.27
CA ARG A 491 -13.23 7.00 -17.65
C ARG A 491 -13.79 5.59 -17.65
N GLN A 492 -14.39 5.19 -18.76
CA GLN A 492 -14.93 3.85 -18.97
C GLN A 492 -14.10 3.14 -20.06
N ALA A 493 -13.64 1.93 -19.77
CA ALA A 493 -13.09 1.06 -20.80
C ALA A 493 -14.20 0.67 -21.80
N ARG A 494 -13.82 0.43 -23.05
CA ARG A 494 -14.75 0.02 -24.11
C ARG A 494 -14.43 -1.40 -24.55
N THR A 495 -15.40 -2.30 -24.46
CA THR A 495 -15.22 -3.67 -24.97
C THR A 495 -15.88 -3.79 -26.34
N LEU A 496 -15.09 -4.12 -27.37
CA LEU A 496 -15.55 -4.36 -28.74
C LEU A 496 -15.05 -5.74 -29.20
N GLY A 497 -15.95 -6.62 -29.62
CA GLY A 497 -15.57 -7.94 -30.15
C GLY A 497 -14.81 -8.84 -29.17
N GLY A 498 -14.98 -8.65 -27.85
CA GLY A 498 -14.25 -9.38 -26.82
C GLY A 498 -12.88 -8.79 -26.45
N VAL A 499 -12.47 -7.69 -27.09
CA VAL A 499 -11.26 -6.94 -26.75
C VAL A 499 -11.64 -5.70 -25.95
N THR A 500 -11.02 -5.52 -24.77
CA THR A 500 -11.24 -4.34 -23.91
C THR A 500 -10.19 -3.27 -24.20
N PHE A 501 -10.64 -2.14 -24.73
CA PHE A 501 -9.86 -0.93 -24.95
C PHE A 501 -9.91 -0.06 -23.70
N ILE A 502 -8.74 0.12 -23.09
CA ILE A 502 -8.59 0.92 -21.88
C ILE A 502 -8.07 2.32 -22.29
N PRO A 503 -8.79 3.41 -21.96
CA PRO A 503 -8.49 4.78 -22.39
C PRO A 503 -7.39 5.48 -21.57
#